data_AF-A0A7X6UQH1-F1
#
_entry.id   AF-A0A7X6UQH1-F1
#
_cell.length_a   1.000
_cell.length_b   1.000
_cell.length_c   1.000
_cell.angle_alpha   90.00
_cell.angle_beta   90.00
_cell.angle_gamma   90.00
#
_symmetry.space_group_name_H-M   'P 1'
#
loop_
_entity.id
_entity.type
_entity.pdbx_description
1 polymer ?
#
loop_
_entity_poly.entity_id
_entity_poly.type
_entity_poly.pdbx_seq_one_letter_code
_entity_poly.pdbx_strand_id
1 'polypeptide(L)'
;INANGVVGGGGGRISLTATEPGYDLSEFTGTIEAKGAVGTTYKGGGGTIYLENESDGFGKGKVIVEAGGGSGSNYTDFNTNVVETIFHELIFREGGHFAVGTNHHIEVSGVWSNAALFTGLPGATVSFTDRYQDTSRIYRGVFVHLVVTNHVANLVFEADSTNIILPDGSVTMMGKSESERMLLRSSNPGEAWIFQVDPAAMQNIRSVDVQDSDASSGAQVTAFLSQDSGNNKNWLFSNFPPGIVNRWTGSENNLWNNGDNWHSGR
;
A
#
# COMPACT_ATOMS: atom_id res chain seq x y z
N ILE A 1 0.63 -16.11 25.61
CA ILE A 1 -0.71 -15.51 25.75
C ILE A 1 -0.49 -14.18 26.46
N ASN A 2 -0.68 -13.04 25.79
CA ASN A 2 -0.62 -11.74 26.49
C ASN A 2 -1.99 -11.45 27.11
N ALA A 3 -2.04 -10.64 28.17
CA ALA A 3 -3.19 -10.45 29.06
C ALA A 3 -4.48 -9.91 28.41
N ASN A 4 -4.45 -9.60 27.11
CA ASN A 4 -5.57 -9.03 26.35
C ASN A 4 -6.24 -10.02 25.36
N GLY A 5 -5.97 -11.33 25.45
CA GLY A 5 -6.65 -12.33 24.61
C GLY A 5 -6.22 -12.36 23.13
N VAL A 6 -5.22 -11.58 22.73
CA VAL A 6 -4.60 -11.67 21.40
C VAL A 6 -3.61 -12.83 21.40
N VAL A 7 -3.88 -13.83 20.58
CA VAL A 7 -2.99 -14.97 20.34
C VAL A 7 -1.79 -14.44 19.54
N GLY A 8 -0.64 -14.29 20.20
CA GLY A 8 0.59 -13.81 19.56
C GLY A 8 1.01 -14.70 18.38
N GLY A 9 1.63 -14.07 17.38
CA GLY A 9 2.11 -14.70 16.15
C GLY A 9 3.03 -15.89 16.42
N GLY A 10 2.45 -17.09 16.48
CA GLY A 10 3.17 -18.36 16.64
C GLY A 10 3.85 -18.87 15.37
N GLY A 11 4.26 -17.95 14.48
CA GLY A 11 5.06 -18.26 13.31
C GLY A 11 6.53 -18.39 13.65
N GLY A 12 7.21 -19.39 13.08
CA GLY A 12 8.67 -19.45 13.07
C GLY A 12 9.25 -18.17 12.47
N ARG A 13 10.42 -17.75 12.96
CA ARG A 13 11.13 -16.57 12.46
C ARG A 13 12.55 -16.96 12.11
N ILE A 14 12.96 -16.65 10.89
CA ILE A 14 14.32 -16.83 10.41
C ILE A 14 14.83 -15.46 10.00
N SER A 15 16.07 -15.15 10.39
CA SER A 15 16.80 -13.97 9.93
C SER A 15 18.14 -14.45 9.40
N LEU A 16 18.45 -14.10 8.16
CA LEU A 16 19.73 -14.37 7.53
C LEU A 16 20.30 -13.05 7.03
N THR A 17 21.51 -12.73 7.48
CA THR A 17 22.26 -11.55 7.04
C THR A 17 23.57 -12.03 6.44
N ALA A 18 23.82 -11.70 5.18
CA ALA A 18 25.11 -11.90 4.55
C ALA A 18 26.10 -10.86 5.09
N THR A 19 27.25 -11.32 5.58
CA THR A 19 28.27 -10.45 6.19
C THR A 19 29.49 -10.24 5.30
N GLU A 20 29.63 -11.02 4.23
CA GLU A 20 30.75 -10.92 3.29
C GLU A 20 30.34 -10.07 2.07
N PRO A 21 31.14 -9.07 1.67
CA PRO A 21 30.86 -8.25 0.51
C PRO A 21 30.74 -9.07 -0.77
N GLY A 22 29.70 -8.79 -1.55
CA GLY A 22 29.44 -9.48 -2.82
C GLY A 22 28.71 -10.82 -2.69
N TYR A 23 28.35 -11.24 -1.47
CA TYR A 23 27.46 -12.39 -1.29
C TYR A 23 25.99 -11.97 -1.43
N ASP A 24 25.26 -12.68 -2.28
CA ASP A 24 23.82 -12.47 -2.49
C ASP A 24 23.05 -13.71 -2.00
N LEU A 25 22.20 -13.54 -0.99
CA LEU A 25 21.34 -14.58 -0.46
C LEU A 25 20.36 -15.14 -1.51
N SER A 26 20.15 -14.44 -2.62
CA SER A 26 19.39 -14.95 -3.77
C SER A 26 20.08 -16.13 -4.48
N GLU A 27 21.40 -16.27 -4.33
CA GLU A 27 22.18 -17.39 -4.86
C GLU A 27 22.04 -18.67 -4.02
N PHE A 28 21.46 -18.59 -2.81
CA PHE A 28 21.19 -19.76 -2.00
C PHE A 28 20.11 -20.63 -2.65
N THR A 29 20.51 -21.82 -3.11
CA THR A 29 19.63 -22.77 -3.81
C THR A 29 18.88 -23.73 -2.89
N GLY A 30 19.20 -23.72 -1.59
CA GLY A 30 18.48 -24.53 -0.60
C GLY A 30 17.11 -23.94 -0.26
N THR A 31 16.39 -24.62 0.62
CA THR A 31 15.09 -24.15 1.12
C THR A 31 15.27 -23.36 2.42
N ILE A 32 14.80 -22.11 2.44
CA ILE A 32 14.63 -21.33 3.66
C ILE A 32 13.14 -21.30 3.93
N GLU A 33 12.71 -21.87 5.05
CA GLU A 33 11.30 -22.03 5.35
C GLU A 33 11.01 -21.69 6.81
N ALA A 34 10.09 -20.75 7.02
CA ALA A 34 9.54 -20.45 8.32
C ALA A 34 8.03 -20.72 8.27
N LYS A 35 7.52 -21.51 9.22
CA LYS A 35 6.10 -21.91 9.24
C LYS A 35 5.37 -21.47 10.50
N GLY A 36 4.09 -21.16 10.31
CA GLY A 36 3.10 -21.03 11.37
C GLY A 36 2.54 -22.35 11.85
N ALA A 37 1.98 -22.36 13.06
CA ALA A 37 1.18 -23.49 13.52
C ALA A 37 -0.11 -23.60 12.70
N VAL A 38 -0.28 -24.71 11.96
CA VAL A 38 -1.49 -25.02 11.18
C VAL A 38 -2.34 -26.03 11.95
N GLY A 39 -3.03 -25.57 12.99
CA GLY A 39 -3.97 -26.38 13.78
C GLY A 39 -5.43 -26.16 13.39
N THR A 40 -6.30 -27.12 13.70
CA THR A 40 -7.76 -26.97 13.55
C THR A 40 -8.39 -26.12 14.66
N THR A 41 -7.80 -26.13 15.86
CA THR A 41 -8.31 -25.43 17.06
C THR A 41 -7.56 -24.13 17.35
N TYR A 42 -6.24 -24.11 17.11
CA TYR A 42 -5.39 -22.94 17.30
C TYR A 42 -4.53 -22.75 16.06
N LYS A 43 -4.61 -21.58 15.45
CA LYS A 43 -3.81 -21.22 14.29
C LYS A 43 -2.77 -20.17 14.68
N GLY A 44 -1.51 -20.41 14.35
CA GLY A 44 -0.43 -19.46 14.55
C GLY A 44 -0.41 -18.40 13.44
N GLY A 45 0.43 -17.37 13.64
CA GLY A 45 0.84 -16.45 12.58
C GLY A 45 1.58 -17.18 11.46
N GLY A 46 1.60 -16.61 10.26
CA GLY A 46 2.52 -17.07 9.20
C GLY A 46 3.99 -17.00 9.68
N GLY A 47 4.85 -17.84 9.10
CA GLY A 47 6.28 -17.71 9.34
C GLY A 47 6.83 -16.43 8.72
N THR A 48 7.95 -15.95 9.26
CA THR A 48 8.62 -14.74 8.81
C THR A 48 10.07 -15.06 8.47
N ILE A 49 10.52 -14.63 7.29
CA ILE A 49 11.90 -14.75 6.85
C ILE A 49 12.41 -13.35 6.56
N TYR A 50 13.49 -12.94 7.23
CA TYR A 50 14.25 -11.74 6.91
C TYR A 50 15.54 -12.15 6.18
N LEU A 51 15.78 -11.55 5.02
CA LEU A 51 16.98 -11.74 4.22
C LEU A 51 17.62 -10.38 4.00
N GLU A 52 18.88 -10.22 4.36
CA GLU A 52 19.63 -8.98 4.18
C GLU A 52 20.98 -9.28 3.55
N ASN A 53 21.21 -8.76 2.35
CA ASN A 53 22.52 -8.79 1.71
C ASN A 53 23.42 -7.70 2.33
N GLU A 54 24.73 -7.88 2.26
CA GLU A 54 25.69 -6.89 2.78
C GLU A 54 25.49 -5.51 2.12
N SER A 55 25.09 -5.50 0.84
CA SER A 55 24.84 -4.30 0.04
C SER A 55 23.55 -3.55 0.37
N ASP A 56 22.60 -4.15 1.08
CA ASP A 56 21.27 -3.56 1.32
C ASP A 56 21.35 -2.38 2.32
N GLY A 57 22.37 -2.41 3.18
CA GLY A 57 22.48 -1.54 4.33
C GLY A 57 21.64 -2.03 5.50
N PHE A 58 22.08 -1.72 6.73
CA PHE A 58 21.48 -2.22 7.96
C PHE A 58 19.98 -1.90 8.06
N GLY A 59 19.18 -2.94 8.30
CA GLY A 59 17.74 -2.84 8.50
C GLY A 59 16.97 -2.55 7.22
N LYS A 60 17.53 -2.87 6.05
CA LYS A 60 16.88 -2.67 4.75
C LYS A 60 16.76 -3.96 3.96
N GLY A 61 16.75 -5.10 4.62
CA GLY A 61 16.54 -6.38 3.98
C GLY A 61 15.12 -6.57 3.44
N LYS A 62 14.91 -7.76 2.90
CA LYS A 62 13.65 -8.32 2.43
C LYS A 62 12.97 -9.10 3.54
N VAL A 63 11.69 -8.82 3.77
CA VAL A 63 10.81 -9.61 4.64
C VAL A 63 9.84 -10.42 3.79
N ILE A 64 9.75 -11.71 4.08
CA ILE A 64 8.76 -12.64 3.50
C ILE A 64 7.87 -13.16 4.63
N VAL A 65 6.56 -13.10 4.41
CA VAL A 65 5.55 -13.70 5.32
C VAL A 65 4.75 -14.74 4.55
N GLU A 66 4.77 -15.97 5.04
CA GLU A 66 4.12 -17.11 4.36
C GLU A 66 3.54 -18.12 5.35
N ALA A 67 2.53 -18.89 4.92
CA ALA A 67 1.89 -19.92 5.75
C ALA A 67 1.81 -21.29 5.06
N GLY A 68 2.58 -21.50 3.99
CA GLY A 68 2.63 -22.77 3.25
C GLY A 68 1.27 -23.23 2.71
N GLY A 69 0.40 -22.30 2.32
CA GLY A 69 -0.92 -22.56 1.74
C GLY A 69 -2.05 -22.78 2.75
N GLY A 70 -1.78 -22.76 4.05
CA GLY A 70 -2.80 -22.88 5.09
C GLY A 70 -3.71 -21.66 5.15
N SER A 71 -4.95 -21.76 4.65
CA SER A 71 -5.91 -20.66 4.72
C SER A 71 -6.42 -20.43 6.15
N GLY A 72 -6.26 -19.19 6.63
CA GLY A 72 -6.81 -18.72 7.90
C GLY A 72 -5.87 -18.82 9.09
N SER A 73 -4.55 -18.81 8.90
CA SER A 73 -3.61 -18.46 9.99
C SER A 73 -4.06 -17.18 10.71
N ASN A 74 -3.78 -17.06 12.01
CA ASN A 74 -3.84 -15.75 12.65
C ASN A 74 -2.81 -14.84 11.97
N TYR A 75 -2.85 -13.53 12.21
CA TYR A 75 -1.84 -12.66 11.62
C TYR A 75 -0.47 -12.79 12.30
N THR A 76 0.58 -12.66 11.50
CA THR A 76 1.92 -12.29 11.92
C THR A 76 1.91 -10.82 12.28
N ASP A 77 2.06 -10.53 13.57
CA ASP A 77 1.96 -9.17 14.12
C ASP A 77 3.32 -8.47 14.15
N PHE A 78 3.40 -7.31 13.50
CA PHE A 78 4.49 -6.35 13.65
C PHE A 78 4.04 -5.25 14.60
N ASN A 79 4.28 -5.48 15.88
CA ASN A 79 3.92 -4.58 16.97
C ASN A 79 5.15 -3.90 17.57
N THR A 80 4.97 -3.19 18.68
CA THR A 80 6.02 -2.45 19.39
C THR A 80 7.22 -3.28 19.86
N ASN A 81 7.17 -4.61 19.79
CA ASN A 81 8.32 -5.49 20.07
C ASN A 81 9.22 -5.73 18.85
N VAL A 82 8.79 -5.32 17.65
CA VAL A 82 9.62 -5.31 16.44
C VAL A 82 10.25 -3.91 16.35
N VAL A 83 11.58 -3.85 16.35
CA VAL A 83 12.33 -2.58 16.39
C VAL A 83 12.74 -2.13 14.99
N GLU A 84 12.88 -3.05 14.05
CA GLU A 84 13.06 -2.78 12.64
C GLU A 84 11.70 -2.45 12.00
N THR A 85 11.55 -1.21 11.55
CA THR A 85 10.31 -0.73 10.93
C THR A 85 10.49 -0.31 9.49
N ILE A 86 11.68 -0.51 8.93
CA ILE A 86 12.02 -0.15 7.55
C ILE A 86 12.41 -1.45 6.85
N PHE A 87 11.90 -1.67 5.66
CA PHE A 87 12.21 -2.82 4.82
C PHE A 87 12.48 -2.33 3.41
N HIS A 88 13.34 -3.01 2.66
CA HIS A 88 13.44 -2.76 1.23
C HIS A 88 12.35 -3.50 0.47
N GLU A 89 12.18 -4.79 0.75
CA GLU A 89 11.07 -5.57 0.20
C GLU A 89 10.19 -6.12 1.31
N LEU A 90 8.88 -6.07 1.11
CA LEU A 90 7.91 -6.66 2.01
C LEU A 90 6.89 -7.48 1.21
N ILE A 91 7.01 -8.80 1.34
CA ILE A 91 6.32 -9.77 0.49
C ILE A 91 5.46 -10.71 1.33
N PHE A 92 4.16 -10.77 1.08
CA PHE A 92 3.23 -11.73 1.70
C PHE A 92 2.72 -12.70 0.64
N ARG A 93 2.80 -14.00 0.90
CA ARG A 93 2.43 -15.04 -0.08
C ARG A 93 1.89 -16.29 0.61
N GLU A 94 1.37 -17.22 -0.19
CA GLU A 94 1.01 -18.58 0.23
C GLU A 94 0.16 -18.66 1.51
N GLY A 95 -0.89 -17.84 1.58
CA GLY A 95 -1.80 -17.81 2.74
C GLY A 95 -1.24 -17.11 3.97
N GLY A 96 -0.13 -16.39 3.86
CA GLY A 96 0.35 -15.48 4.90
C GLY A 96 -0.72 -14.45 5.27
N HIS A 97 -0.81 -14.11 6.55
CA HIS A 97 -1.60 -12.99 7.03
C HIS A 97 -0.66 -12.10 7.82
N PHE A 98 -0.44 -10.88 7.36
CA PHE A 98 0.40 -9.90 8.02
C PHE A 98 -0.44 -8.78 8.61
N ALA A 99 -0.10 -8.34 9.81
CA ALA A 99 -0.70 -7.17 10.41
C ALA A 99 0.35 -6.20 10.96
N VAL A 100 0.08 -4.91 10.75
CA VAL A 100 0.79 -3.83 11.43
C VAL A 100 0.04 -3.50 12.70
N GLY A 101 0.76 -3.52 13.81
CA GLY A 101 0.25 -3.31 15.16
C GLY A 101 -0.40 -1.93 15.35
N THR A 102 -1.20 -1.81 16.41
CA THR A 102 -1.85 -0.55 16.78
C THR A 102 -0.83 0.57 16.96
N ASN A 103 -1.06 1.72 16.33
CA ASN A 103 -0.16 2.88 16.31
C ASN A 103 1.28 2.57 15.88
N HIS A 104 1.48 1.50 15.12
CA HIS A 104 2.79 1.11 14.62
C HIS A 104 2.96 1.58 13.17
N HIS A 105 4.20 1.88 12.80
CA HIS A 105 4.54 2.39 11.48
C HIS A 105 5.54 1.44 10.85
N ILE A 106 5.29 1.06 9.60
CA ILE A 106 6.28 0.40 8.75
C ILE A 106 6.54 1.21 7.47
N GLU A 107 7.76 1.13 7.00
CA GLU A 107 8.25 1.78 5.79
C GLU A 107 8.76 0.72 4.81
N VAL A 108 8.37 0.84 3.56
CA VAL A 108 8.87 0.03 2.45
C VAL A 108 9.58 0.93 1.45
N SER A 109 10.89 0.78 1.38
CA SER A 109 11.77 1.58 0.53
C SER A 109 11.88 1.04 -0.90
N GLY A 110 11.50 -0.22 -1.13
CA GLY A 110 11.50 -0.87 -2.44
C GLY A 110 10.12 -1.42 -2.78
N VAL A 111 9.98 -2.74 -2.79
CA VAL A 111 8.80 -3.43 -3.31
C VAL A 111 7.87 -3.89 -2.20
N TRP A 112 6.61 -3.49 -2.29
CA TRP A 112 5.50 -4.13 -1.58
C TRP A 112 4.81 -5.17 -2.49
N SER A 113 4.53 -6.36 -1.96
CA SER A 113 3.65 -7.33 -2.62
C SER A 113 2.87 -8.14 -1.60
N ASN A 114 1.56 -7.90 -1.48
CA ASN A 114 0.68 -8.66 -0.59
C ASN A 114 -0.21 -9.65 -1.35
N ALA A 115 0.38 -10.64 -2.03
CA ALA A 115 -0.37 -11.74 -2.66
C ALA A 115 -1.14 -12.63 -1.65
N ALA A 116 -1.05 -12.30 -0.35
CA ALA A 116 -1.82 -12.87 0.74
C ALA A 116 -2.46 -11.75 1.60
N LEU A 117 -2.96 -12.06 2.80
CA LEU A 117 -3.78 -11.12 3.57
C LEU A 117 -2.94 -10.04 4.28
N PHE A 118 -3.42 -8.80 4.22
CA PHE A 118 -2.87 -7.66 4.96
C PHE A 118 -3.93 -6.99 5.85
N THR A 119 -3.55 -6.59 7.06
CA THR A 119 -4.43 -5.85 7.99
C THR A 119 -3.67 -4.80 8.82
N GLY A 120 -3.97 -3.52 8.62
CA GLY A 120 -3.58 -2.47 9.56
C GLY A 120 -4.53 -2.46 10.76
N LEU A 121 -3.98 -2.56 11.97
CA LEU A 121 -4.73 -2.33 13.21
C LEU A 121 -4.88 -0.82 13.49
N PRO A 122 -5.74 -0.39 14.43
CA PRO A 122 -6.03 1.05 14.63
C PRO A 122 -4.77 1.92 14.76
N GLY A 123 -4.73 3.04 14.04
CA GLY A 123 -3.57 3.93 13.97
C GLY A 123 -2.33 3.38 13.24
N ALA A 124 -2.40 2.21 12.60
CA ALA A 124 -1.28 1.66 11.84
C ALA A 124 -0.95 2.50 10.59
N THR A 125 0.34 2.67 10.32
CA THR A 125 0.82 3.39 9.14
C THR A 125 1.68 2.49 8.26
N VAL A 126 1.42 2.51 6.96
CA VAL A 126 2.26 1.89 5.94
C VAL A 126 2.74 3.00 4.99
N SER A 127 4.05 3.17 4.89
CA SER A 127 4.67 4.20 4.05
C SER A 127 5.54 3.61 2.95
N PHE A 128 5.38 4.08 1.71
CA PHE A 128 6.25 3.78 0.58
C PHE A 128 7.02 5.06 0.23
N THR A 129 8.31 5.13 0.55
CA THR A 129 9.03 6.41 0.75
C THR A 129 10.19 6.64 -0.21
N ASP A 130 11.03 5.63 -0.47
CA ASP A 130 12.25 5.77 -1.27
C ASP A 130 11.95 5.69 -2.77
N ARG A 131 12.74 6.41 -3.59
CA ARG A 131 12.56 6.55 -5.05
C ARG A 131 13.01 5.31 -5.83
N TYR A 132 12.39 4.19 -5.53
CA TYR A 132 12.63 2.94 -6.21
C TYR A 132 11.68 2.82 -7.41
N GLN A 133 12.22 2.49 -8.59
CA GLN A 133 11.45 2.46 -9.86
C GLN A 133 10.67 1.16 -10.07
N ASP A 134 10.76 0.21 -9.14
CA ASP A 134 10.04 -1.05 -9.27
C ASP A 134 8.56 -0.91 -8.93
N THR A 135 7.82 -1.92 -9.38
CA THR A 135 6.37 -1.99 -9.25
C THR A 135 5.98 -2.68 -7.95
N SER A 136 5.29 -1.94 -7.09
CA SER A 136 4.60 -2.54 -5.94
C SER A 136 3.26 -3.10 -6.38
N ARG A 137 2.93 -4.31 -5.94
CA ARG A 137 1.68 -5.01 -6.25
C ARG A 137 0.78 -5.07 -5.02
N ILE A 138 -0.39 -4.46 -5.13
CA ILE A 138 -1.34 -4.37 -4.03
C ILE A 138 -2.55 -5.24 -4.34
N TYR A 139 -2.67 -6.41 -3.72
CA TYR A 139 -3.78 -7.32 -4.02
C TYR A 139 -5.05 -6.90 -3.27
N ARG A 140 -5.07 -7.13 -1.95
CA ARG A 140 -6.17 -6.74 -1.08
C ARG A 140 -5.67 -6.42 0.32
N GLY A 141 -6.26 -5.45 0.97
CA GLY A 141 -5.83 -5.08 2.30
C GLY A 141 -6.75 -4.10 2.99
N VAL A 142 -6.67 -4.10 4.31
CA VAL A 142 -7.26 -3.06 5.16
C VAL A 142 -6.14 -2.18 5.66
N PHE A 143 -6.20 -0.89 5.35
CA PHE A 143 -5.23 0.11 5.78
C PHE A 143 -5.91 1.13 6.70
N VAL A 144 -5.17 1.62 7.70
CA VAL A 144 -5.56 2.82 8.43
C VAL A 144 -4.90 4.01 7.76
N HIS A 145 -3.58 4.15 7.86
CA HIS A 145 -2.83 5.17 7.12
C HIS A 145 -1.99 4.52 6.01
N LEU A 146 -2.28 4.85 4.76
CA LEU A 146 -1.46 4.49 3.60
C LEU A 146 -0.80 5.76 3.06
N VAL A 147 0.53 5.79 3.05
CA VAL A 147 1.33 6.93 2.58
C VAL A 147 2.23 6.48 1.44
N VAL A 148 2.01 6.99 0.25
CA VAL A 148 2.83 6.70 -0.94
C VAL A 148 3.41 8.01 -1.42
N THR A 149 4.67 8.25 -1.08
CA THR A 149 5.45 9.43 -1.49
C THR A 149 6.66 9.06 -2.33
N ASN A 150 6.88 7.78 -2.61
CA ASN A 150 7.75 7.35 -3.70
C ASN A 150 7.15 7.83 -5.03
N HIS A 151 7.55 9.03 -5.44
CA HIS A 151 7.01 9.75 -6.58
C HIS A 151 7.23 9.09 -7.95
N VAL A 152 8.00 7.99 -8.01
CA VAL A 152 8.28 7.20 -9.23
C VAL A 152 7.70 5.77 -9.15
N ALA A 153 6.98 5.44 -8.08
CA ALA A 153 6.37 4.13 -7.92
C ALA A 153 5.31 3.89 -9.00
N ASN A 154 5.33 2.67 -9.55
CA ASN A 154 4.16 2.10 -10.22
C ASN A 154 3.41 1.24 -9.19
N LEU A 155 2.17 1.58 -8.92
CA LEU A 155 1.28 0.76 -8.11
C LEU A 155 0.34 -0.02 -9.03
N VAL A 156 0.47 -1.34 -8.98
CA VAL A 156 -0.45 -2.25 -9.66
C VAL A 156 -1.36 -2.89 -8.63
N PHE A 157 -2.66 -2.66 -8.76
CA PHE A 157 -3.68 -3.20 -7.89
C PHE A 157 -4.29 -4.45 -8.53
N GLU A 158 -4.56 -5.48 -7.73
CA GLU A 158 -5.19 -6.70 -8.26
C GLU A 158 -6.62 -6.41 -8.72
N ALA A 159 -6.93 -6.80 -9.95
CA ALA A 159 -8.27 -6.69 -10.52
C ALA A 159 -9.31 -7.41 -9.62
N ASP A 160 -10.51 -6.82 -9.52
CA ASP A 160 -11.63 -7.32 -8.72
C ASP A 160 -11.32 -7.53 -7.22
N SER A 161 -10.22 -6.95 -6.74
CA SER A 161 -9.83 -7.01 -5.32
C SER A 161 -10.02 -5.66 -4.63
N THR A 162 -10.41 -5.72 -3.36
CA THR A 162 -10.74 -4.54 -2.55
C THR A 162 -9.60 -4.13 -1.63
N ASN A 163 -9.26 -2.84 -1.70
CA ASN A 163 -8.40 -2.17 -0.75
C ASN A 163 -9.21 -1.13 0.02
N ILE A 164 -9.13 -1.18 1.35
CA ILE A 164 -9.97 -0.42 2.27
C ILE A 164 -9.12 0.58 3.04
N ILE A 165 -9.59 1.83 3.14
CA ILE A 165 -9.10 2.83 4.10
C ILE A 165 -10.15 3.02 5.20
N LEU A 166 -9.76 2.83 6.47
CA LEU A 166 -10.66 2.87 7.63
C LEU A 166 -11.07 4.30 8.06
N PRO A 167 -12.16 4.49 8.84
CA PRO A 167 -12.73 5.80 9.18
C PRO A 167 -11.81 6.78 9.92
N ASP A 168 -10.88 6.28 10.72
CA ASP A 168 -9.86 7.06 11.44
C ASP A 168 -8.54 7.20 10.64
N GLY A 169 -8.56 6.72 9.40
CA GLY A 169 -7.41 6.58 8.54
C GLY A 169 -7.15 7.75 7.60
N SER A 170 -6.15 7.56 6.75
CA SER A 170 -5.81 8.49 5.69
C SER A 170 -5.17 7.79 4.50
N VAL A 171 -5.47 8.24 3.30
CA VAL A 171 -4.70 7.92 2.10
C VAL A 171 -3.94 9.15 1.62
N THR A 172 -2.63 9.02 1.51
CA THR A 172 -1.75 9.97 0.84
C THR A 172 -1.09 9.29 -0.34
N MET A 173 -1.29 9.81 -1.56
CA MET A 173 -0.61 9.33 -2.77
C MET A 173 -0.13 10.54 -3.56
N MET A 174 1.18 10.74 -3.59
CA MET A 174 1.80 11.94 -4.13
C MET A 174 2.76 11.55 -5.24
N GLY A 175 2.40 11.79 -6.50
CA GLY A 175 3.39 11.77 -7.59
C GLY A 175 4.28 13.01 -7.57
N LYS A 176 5.30 13.04 -8.43
CA LYS A 176 6.34 14.09 -8.41
C LYS A 176 5.80 15.42 -8.89
N SER A 177 5.07 15.39 -10.00
CA SER A 177 4.53 16.56 -10.68
C SER A 177 3.46 16.14 -11.69
N GLU A 178 2.81 17.11 -12.34
CA GLU A 178 1.90 16.83 -13.46
C GLU A 178 2.59 16.14 -14.65
N SER A 179 3.89 16.36 -14.87
CA SER A 179 4.62 15.71 -15.96
C SER A 179 5.20 14.34 -15.57
N GLU A 180 5.26 14.05 -14.27
CA GLU A 180 5.86 12.84 -13.70
C GLU A 180 4.90 12.29 -12.64
N ARG A 181 3.77 11.75 -13.12
CA ARG A 181 2.70 11.21 -12.28
C ARG A 181 3.01 9.79 -11.80
N MET A 182 2.58 9.48 -10.58
CA MET A 182 2.59 8.11 -10.05
C MET A 182 1.51 7.29 -10.76
N LEU A 183 1.86 6.13 -11.29
CA LEU A 183 0.88 5.28 -11.99
C LEU A 183 0.13 4.39 -11.00
N LEU A 184 -1.20 4.47 -11.04
CA LEU A 184 -2.12 3.56 -10.38
C LEU A 184 -2.86 2.77 -11.47
N ARG A 185 -2.63 1.45 -11.54
CA ARG A 185 -3.12 0.58 -12.61
C ARG A 185 -3.76 -0.69 -12.06
N SER A 186 -4.72 -1.25 -12.80
CA SER A 186 -5.17 -2.63 -12.60
C SER A 186 -4.10 -3.64 -13.03
N SER A 187 -4.09 -4.82 -12.42
CA SER A 187 -3.29 -5.97 -12.86
C SER A 187 -3.85 -6.61 -14.14
N ASN A 188 -5.12 -6.36 -14.45
CA ASN A 188 -5.78 -6.82 -15.68
C ASN A 188 -6.47 -5.63 -16.38
N PRO A 189 -5.91 -5.09 -17.48
CA PRO A 189 -6.45 -3.92 -18.17
C PRO A 189 -7.92 -4.07 -18.56
N GLY A 190 -8.74 -3.07 -18.24
CA GLY A 190 -10.19 -3.08 -18.46
C GLY A 190 -11.02 -3.69 -17.32
N GLU A 191 -10.40 -4.40 -16.38
CA GLU A 191 -11.05 -4.87 -15.16
C GLU A 191 -10.71 -3.95 -13.99
N ALA A 192 -11.74 -3.52 -13.26
CA ALA A 192 -11.56 -2.55 -12.20
C ALA A 192 -10.88 -3.15 -10.96
N TRP A 193 -9.94 -2.43 -10.36
CA TRP A 193 -9.55 -2.65 -8.95
C TRP A 193 -10.45 -1.81 -8.04
N ILE A 194 -10.77 -2.33 -6.84
CA ILE A 194 -11.75 -1.70 -5.95
C ILE A 194 -11.03 -0.90 -4.85
N PHE A 195 -11.43 0.36 -4.69
CA PHE A 195 -10.86 1.27 -3.70
C PHE A 195 -11.91 1.86 -2.78
N GLN A 196 -12.05 1.27 -1.60
CA GLN A 196 -13.05 1.69 -0.63
C GLN A 196 -12.43 2.63 0.40
N VAL A 197 -12.59 3.93 0.18
CA VAL A 197 -12.18 4.96 1.16
C VAL A 197 -13.38 5.27 2.06
N ASP A 198 -13.24 5.12 3.37
CA ASP A 198 -14.30 5.53 4.29
C ASP A 198 -14.56 7.06 4.19
N PRO A 199 -15.82 7.53 4.25
CA PRO A 199 -16.13 8.96 4.20
C PRO A 199 -15.50 9.83 5.30
N ALA A 200 -15.11 9.26 6.43
CA ALA A 200 -14.40 9.97 7.50
C ALA A 200 -12.87 9.98 7.30
N ALA A 201 -12.34 9.14 6.41
CA ALA A 201 -10.90 9.06 6.15
C ALA A 201 -10.40 10.29 5.40
N MET A 202 -9.19 10.75 5.76
CA MET A 202 -8.55 11.87 5.07
C MET A 202 -7.98 11.44 3.71
N GLN A 203 -8.11 12.31 2.71
CA GLN A 203 -7.55 12.08 1.37
C GLN A 203 -6.57 13.19 1.00
N ASN A 204 -5.37 12.80 0.57
CA ASN A 204 -4.38 13.70 -0.02
C ASN A 204 -3.75 13.02 -1.25
N ILE A 205 -4.44 13.11 -2.37
CA ILE A 205 -4.05 12.44 -3.62
C ILE A 205 -3.71 13.50 -4.66
N ARG A 206 -2.49 13.49 -5.17
CA ARG A 206 -1.99 14.50 -6.10
C ARG A 206 -0.98 13.94 -7.09
N SER A 207 -1.02 14.44 -8.33
CA SER A 207 -0.07 14.07 -9.37
C SER A 207 -0.08 12.55 -9.62
N VAL A 208 -1.25 11.92 -9.57
CA VAL A 208 -1.40 10.48 -9.89
C VAL A 208 -2.02 10.34 -11.28
N ASP A 209 -1.68 9.27 -11.97
CA ASP A 209 -2.36 8.84 -13.18
C ASP A 209 -3.10 7.55 -12.83
N VAL A 210 -4.42 7.54 -12.99
CA VAL A 210 -5.29 6.45 -12.53
C VAL A 210 -5.98 5.80 -13.73
N GLN A 211 -6.01 4.47 -13.75
CA GLN A 211 -6.76 3.70 -14.74
C GLN A 211 -7.44 2.51 -14.06
N ASP A 212 -8.63 2.16 -14.55
CA ASP A 212 -9.38 0.97 -14.14
C ASP A 212 -9.68 0.92 -12.63
N SER A 213 -10.06 2.02 -11.99
CA SER A 213 -10.38 2.07 -10.56
C SER A 213 -11.88 2.23 -10.29
N ASP A 214 -12.46 1.42 -9.41
CA ASP A 214 -13.84 1.61 -8.92
C ASP A 214 -13.83 1.97 -7.42
N ALA A 215 -14.13 3.23 -7.12
CA ALA A 215 -14.26 3.73 -5.75
C ALA A 215 -15.72 3.82 -5.28
N SER A 216 -16.69 3.25 -6.02
CA SER A 216 -18.12 3.46 -5.78
C SER A 216 -18.64 2.84 -4.47
N SER A 217 -17.89 1.93 -3.84
CA SER A 217 -18.21 1.34 -2.54
C SER A 217 -17.78 2.21 -1.34
N GLY A 218 -17.07 3.31 -1.58
CA GLY A 218 -16.63 4.27 -0.56
C GLY A 218 -17.01 5.72 -0.91
N ALA A 219 -16.31 6.66 -0.27
CA ALA A 219 -16.39 8.07 -0.60
C ALA A 219 -15.83 8.36 -2.00
N GLN A 220 -16.34 9.42 -2.64
CA GLN A 220 -15.73 9.92 -3.87
C GLN A 220 -14.27 10.27 -3.62
N VAL A 221 -13.39 9.76 -4.49
CA VAL A 221 -11.95 9.99 -4.37
C VAL A 221 -11.56 11.23 -5.16
N THR A 222 -10.96 12.21 -4.50
CA THR A 222 -10.53 13.45 -5.19
C THR A 222 -9.02 13.43 -5.43
N ALA A 223 -8.62 13.59 -6.68
CA ALA A 223 -7.23 13.59 -7.11
C ALA A 223 -6.87 14.92 -7.78
N PHE A 224 -5.84 15.60 -7.27
CA PHE A 224 -5.44 16.91 -7.77
C PHE A 224 -4.26 16.85 -8.74
N LEU A 225 -4.28 17.66 -9.80
CA LEU A 225 -3.19 17.68 -10.80
C LEU A 225 -2.89 16.29 -11.40
N SER A 226 -3.94 15.48 -11.44
CA SER A 226 -3.91 14.06 -11.75
C SER A 226 -4.49 13.79 -13.13
N GLN A 227 -4.14 12.65 -13.71
CA GLN A 227 -4.65 12.21 -15.00
C GLN A 227 -5.67 11.10 -14.82
N ASP A 228 -6.81 11.24 -15.48
CA ASP A 228 -7.76 10.16 -15.70
C ASP A 228 -7.35 9.44 -17.00
N SER A 229 -6.83 8.22 -16.87
CA SER A 229 -6.47 7.36 -18.01
C SER A 229 -7.59 6.38 -18.40
N GLY A 230 -8.80 6.59 -17.87
CA GLY A 230 -10.02 5.91 -18.28
C GLY A 230 -10.48 4.81 -17.32
N ASN A 231 -11.76 4.45 -17.48
CA ASN A 231 -12.45 3.41 -16.72
C ASN A 231 -12.41 3.59 -15.19
N ASN A 232 -12.36 4.85 -14.74
CA ASN A 232 -12.42 5.19 -13.32
C ASN A 232 -13.87 5.55 -12.92
N LYS A 233 -14.34 5.06 -11.77
CA LYS A 233 -15.67 5.37 -11.22
C LYS A 233 -15.58 5.94 -9.82
N ASN A 234 -16.43 6.92 -9.54
CA ASN A 234 -16.45 7.66 -8.27
C ASN A 234 -15.13 8.37 -7.96
N TRP A 235 -14.44 8.83 -9.01
CA TRP A 235 -13.26 9.70 -8.93
C TRP A 235 -13.59 11.11 -9.41
N LEU A 236 -12.99 12.10 -8.76
CA LEU A 236 -13.01 13.51 -9.17
C LEU A 236 -11.56 13.96 -9.43
N PHE A 237 -11.24 14.17 -10.70
CA PHE A 237 -9.95 14.73 -11.12
C PHE A 237 -10.08 16.25 -11.21
N SER A 238 -9.37 16.96 -10.32
CA SER A 238 -9.46 18.42 -10.20
C SER A 238 -8.11 19.08 -10.45
N ASN A 239 -8.09 20.17 -11.19
CA ASN A 239 -6.90 21.02 -11.34
C ASN A 239 -6.80 22.08 -10.23
N PHE A 240 -7.73 22.09 -9.27
CA PHE A 240 -7.82 23.08 -8.20
C PHE A 240 -7.57 22.43 -6.85
N PRO A 241 -6.33 22.43 -6.32
CA PRO A 241 -6.07 21.99 -4.96
C PRO A 241 -6.97 22.70 -3.95
N PRO A 242 -7.26 22.08 -2.79
CA PRO A 242 -8.00 22.73 -1.71
C PRO A 242 -7.33 24.05 -1.32
N GLY A 243 -8.12 25.13 -1.27
CA GLY A 243 -7.64 26.47 -0.92
C GLY A 243 -7.40 27.41 -2.12
N ILE A 244 -7.48 26.93 -3.36
CA ILE A 244 -7.49 27.81 -4.54
C ILE A 244 -8.90 28.35 -4.80
N VAL A 245 -9.02 29.68 -4.91
CA VAL A 245 -10.28 30.35 -5.31
C VAL A 245 -10.34 30.39 -6.84
N ASN A 246 -11.19 29.56 -7.44
CA ASN A 246 -11.53 29.72 -8.86
C ASN A 246 -12.58 30.83 -8.99
N ARG A 247 -12.18 31.98 -9.58
CA ARG A 247 -13.05 33.15 -9.73
C ARG A 247 -13.71 33.14 -11.09
N TRP A 248 -15.02 33.37 -11.15
CA TRP A 248 -15.69 33.68 -12.40
C TRP A 248 -15.19 35.04 -12.91
N THR A 249 -14.63 35.06 -14.11
CA THR A 249 -14.15 36.26 -14.81
C THR A 249 -15.19 36.80 -15.79
N GLY A 250 -16.03 35.93 -16.36
CA GLY A 250 -16.97 36.32 -17.42
C GLY A 250 -16.27 36.89 -18.67
N SER A 251 -15.00 36.53 -18.88
CA SER A 251 -14.13 37.16 -19.88
C SER A 251 -14.50 36.80 -21.31
N GLU A 252 -15.13 35.65 -21.55
CA GLU A 252 -15.49 35.18 -22.89
C GLU A 252 -16.98 35.41 -23.18
N ASN A 253 -17.87 35.10 -22.22
CA ASN A 253 -19.31 35.35 -22.31
C ASN A 253 -20.01 35.23 -20.93
N ASN A 254 -21.34 35.32 -20.92
CA ASN A 254 -22.14 35.21 -19.69
C ASN A 254 -22.59 33.77 -19.36
N LEU A 255 -22.09 32.77 -20.06
CA LEU A 255 -22.48 31.37 -19.85
C LEU A 255 -21.66 30.77 -18.69
N TRP A 256 -22.36 30.40 -17.62
CA TRP A 256 -21.75 29.84 -16.40
C TRP A 256 -21.06 28.48 -16.62
N ASN A 257 -21.49 27.75 -17.65
CA ASN A 257 -20.94 26.45 -18.03
C ASN A 257 -19.73 26.53 -18.97
N ASN A 258 -19.36 27.71 -19.46
CA ASN A 258 -18.16 27.87 -20.26
C ASN A 258 -16.93 27.95 -19.33
N GLY A 259 -15.99 27.02 -19.49
CA GLY A 259 -14.76 26.95 -18.70
C GLY A 259 -13.88 28.20 -18.84
N ASP A 260 -13.88 28.85 -20.01
CA ASP A 260 -13.08 30.04 -20.30
C ASP A 260 -13.55 31.31 -19.54
N ASN A 261 -14.74 31.24 -18.90
CA ASN A 261 -15.25 32.30 -18.02
C ASN A 261 -14.77 32.15 -16.56
N TRP A 262 -13.87 31.21 -16.30
CA TRP A 262 -13.28 30.99 -14.99
C TRP A 262 -11.79 31.30 -15.09
N HIS A 263 -11.27 32.07 -14.13
CA HIS A 263 -9.86 32.51 -14.06
C HIS A 263 -8.86 31.37 -14.22
N SER A 264 -9.29 30.13 -13.95
CA SER A 264 -8.44 28.96 -13.99
C SER A 264 -9.06 27.79 -14.76
N GLY A 265 -10.06 28.04 -15.63
CA GLY A 265 -10.83 27.00 -16.30
C GLY A 265 -11.85 26.34 -15.35
N ARG A 266 -12.78 25.53 -15.86
CA ARG A 266 -13.68 24.70 -15.03
C ARG A 266 -13.32 23.24 -15.20
#